data_AF-R7JL48-F1
#
_entry.id   AF-R7JL48-F1
#
_cell.length_a   1.000
_cell.length_b   1.000
_cell.length_c   1.000
_cell.angle_alpha   90.00
_cell.angle_beta   90.00
_cell.angle_gamma   90.00
#
_symmetry.space_group_name_H-M   'P 1'
#
loop_
_entity.id
_entity.type
_entity.pdbx_description
1 polymer ?
#
loop_
_entity_poly.entity_id
_entity_poly.type
_entity_poly.pdbx_seq_one_letter_code
_entity_poly.pdbx_strand_id
1 'polypeptide(L)'
;MRKIATIFFVWLCFSSVWAKQLTQDEAWKVARSFFNQSGSLRSAGDISLVALSGDLIESLPLRSTSAQTAFYVFNQGNSSYAIVSGDDRMRPILAYSHTGAFVVENIPSNMKALLTAYHDLYMQLDKQQNLPKPLSRSSNSWSEDVQPLLGDINWNQDEPYFNLCPEVNGKRSVSGCVATAMAMVMKYFEYPQKGIGSHSYNTSNGIKCSFDFGATSFDWGNMLPQYVPGKYTDAQGKAVAELMYACGVAVDMEYSPDGSGAYSGIVADALIQYFGYNKNMGYVSRNYFNTQEWMDMVKKELNEKRPILYNGASKEVGHEFVLDGYDKNNLT
;
A
#
# COMPACT_ATOMS: atom_id res chain seq x y z
N MET A 1 -13.96 77.01 6.79
CA MET A 1 -13.68 75.68 6.20
C MET A 1 -13.04 74.79 7.27
N ARG A 2 -13.80 73.90 7.92
CA ARG A 2 -13.29 72.90 8.86
C ARG A 2 -13.37 71.54 8.17
N LYS A 3 -12.23 70.91 7.90
CA LYS A 3 -12.15 69.56 7.34
C LYS A 3 -12.34 68.57 8.49
N ILE A 4 -13.40 67.77 8.43
CA ILE A 4 -13.62 66.63 9.32
C ILE A 4 -12.95 65.42 8.64
N ALA A 5 -11.92 64.86 9.28
CA ALA A 5 -11.29 63.63 8.85
C ALA A 5 -12.00 62.46 9.52
N THR A 6 -12.72 61.65 8.74
CA THR A 6 -13.36 60.42 9.20
C THR A 6 -12.33 59.30 9.15
N ILE A 7 -11.90 58.80 10.31
CA ILE A 7 -11.03 57.62 10.41
C ILE A 7 -11.92 56.38 10.37
N PHE A 8 -11.82 55.59 9.30
CA PHE A 8 -12.41 54.25 9.21
C PHE A 8 -11.49 53.26 9.92
N PHE A 9 -11.91 52.74 11.06
CA PHE A 9 -11.20 51.66 11.76
C PHE A 9 -11.64 50.33 11.15
N VAL A 10 -10.85 49.81 10.20
CA VAL A 10 -11.05 48.45 9.66
C VAL A 10 -10.53 47.46 10.70
N TRP A 11 -11.45 46.79 11.38
CA TRP A 11 -11.14 45.70 12.30
C TRP A 11 -10.77 44.48 11.46
N LEU A 12 -9.46 44.29 11.20
CA LEU A 12 -8.92 43.05 10.67
C LEU A 12 -9.06 41.98 11.75
N CYS A 13 -10.14 41.18 11.67
CA CYS A 13 -10.24 39.93 12.41
C CYS A 13 -9.15 38.99 11.89
N PHE A 14 -8.01 38.97 12.56
CA PHE A 14 -7.05 37.87 12.44
C PHE A 14 -7.68 36.65 13.11
N SER A 15 -8.45 35.85 12.36
CA SER A 15 -8.76 34.49 12.81
C SER A 15 -7.45 33.72 12.79
N SER A 16 -6.87 33.53 13.97
CA SER A 16 -5.79 32.56 14.16
C SER A 16 -6.34 31.21 13.71
N VAL A 17 -5.83 30.69 12.60
CA VAL A 17 -6.12 29.32 12.16
C VAL A 17 -5.26 28.42 13.05
N TRP A 18 -5.82 28.05 14.20
CA TRP A 18 -5.22 26.99 15.02
C TRP A 18 -5.52 25.67 14.33
N ALA A 19 -4.51 24.80 14.28
CA ALA A 19 -4.70 23.40 13.88
C ALA A 19 -5.87 22.80 14.67
N LYS A 20 -6.76 22.13 13.96
CA LYS A 20 -8.03 21.66 14.51
C LYS A 20 -8.18 20.17 14.30
N GLN A 21 -8.33 19.44 15.42
CA GLN A 21 -8.88 18.10 15.44
C GLN A 21 -10.29 18.12 14.84
N LEU A 22 -10.53 17.30 13.81
CA LEU A 22 -11.84 17.14 13.17
C LEU A 22 -12.76 16.32 14.04
N THR A 23 -14.00 16.79 14.16
CA THR A 23 -15.14 15.99 14.63
C THR A 23 -15.57 14.97 13.56
N GLN A 24 -16.31 13.94 13.96
CA GLN A 24 -16.90 12.97 13.02
C GLN A 24 -17.76 13.66 11.95
N ASP A 25 -18.55 14.67 12.31
CA ASP A 25 -19.39 15.42 11.36
C ASP A 25 -18.56 16.21 10.34
N GLU A 26 -17.41 16.75 10.76
CA GLU A 26 -16.49 17.44 9.86
C GLU A 26 -15.79 16.45 8.92
N ALA A 27 -15.32 15.32 9.44
CA ALA A 27 -14.73 14.25 8.63
C ALA A 27 -15.75 13.66 7.64
N TRP A 28 -17.01 13.52 8.04
CA TRP A 28 -18.09 13.08 7.15
C TRP A 28 -18.34 14.09 6.03
N LYS A 29 -18.28 15.41 6.30
CA LYS A 29 -18.38 16.45 5.25
C LYS A 29 -17.21 16.36 4.26
N VAL A 30 -16.00 16.06 4.74
CA VAL A 30 -14.84 15.80 3.88
C VAL A 30 -15.07 14.57 3.01
N ALA A 31 -15.48 13.44 3.58
CA ALA A 31 -15.82 12.22 2.84
C ALA A 31 -16.90 12.47 1.78
N ARG A 32 -17.98 13.16 2.16
CA ARG A 32 -19.07 13.51 1.24
C ARG A 32 -18.59 14.40 0.09
N SER A 33 -17.77 15.41 0.38
CA SER A 33 -17.19 16.26 -0.65
C SER A 33 -16.33 15.44 -1.63
N PHE A 34 -15.52 14.52 -1.10
CA PHE A 34 -14.69 13.62 -1.91
C PHE A 34 -15.53 12.73 -2.83
N PHE A 35 -16.50 11.98 -2.28
CA PHE A 35 -17.34 11.08 -3.08
C PHE A 35 -18.18 11.82 -4.15
N ASN A 36 -18.66 13.04 -3.85
CA ASN A 36 -19.40 13.85 -4.81
C ASN A 36 -18.55 14.35 -5.98
N GLN A 37 -17.26 14.61 -5.76
CA GLN A 37 -16.34 15.07 -6.81
C GLN A 37 -15.92 13.95 -7.76
N SER A 38 -15.94 12.69 -7.30
CA SER A 38 -15.56 11.52 -8.09
C SER A 38 -16.62 11.05 -9.09
N GLY A 39 -17.74 11.76 -9.24
CA GLY A 39 -18.77 11.44 -10.25
C GLY A 39 -19.59 10.19 -9.93
N SER A 40 -19.46 9.62 -8.73
CA SER A 40 -20.28 8.49 -8.22
C SER A 40 -21.70 8.97 -7.88
N LEU A 41 -22.43 9.44 -8.89
CA LEU A 41 -23.75 10.03 -8.74
C LEU A 41 -24.76 9.16 -9.48
N ARG A 42 -25.40 8.25 -8.73
CA ARG A 42 -26.85 7.89 -8.78
C ARG A 42 -27.19 6.51 -8.19
N SER A 43 -26.21 5.68 -7.84
CA SER A 43 -26.44 4.34 -7.26
C SER A 43 -25.57 3.99 -6.05
N ALA A 44 -24.60 4.82 -5.68
CA ALA A 44 -23.76 4.56 -4.52
C ALA A 44 -24.55 4.87 -3.26
N GLY A 45 -24.68 3.89 -2.36
CA GLY A 45 -25.54 3.99 -1.17
C GLY A 45 -25.14 5.12 -0.21
N ASP A 46 -25.80 5.18 0.94
CA ASP A 46 -25.52 6.22 1.94
C ASP A 46 -24.07 6.15 2.44
N ILE A 47 -23.53 7.33 2.79
CA ILE A 47 -22.20 7.43 3.40
C ILE A 47 -22.33 7.13 4.89
N SER A 48 -21.74 6.02 5.34
CA SER A 48 -21.75 5.58 6.72
C SER A 48 -20.33 5.53 7.29
N LEU A 49 -20.20 5.88 8.58
CA LEU A 49 -18.98 5.62 9.33
C LEU A 49 -18.90 4.11 9.61
N VAL A 50 -17.73 3.52 9.38
CA VAL A 50 -17.50 2.08 9.53
C VAL A 50 -16.51 1.79 10.66
N ALA A 51 -15.49 2.62 10.81
CA ALA A 51 -14.50 2.49 11.88
C ALA A 51 -13.80 3.81 12.20
N LEU A 52 -13.33 3.93 13.43
CA LEU A 52 -12.39 4.94 13.89
C LEU A 52 -11.00 4.32 13.98
N SER A 53 -9.95 5.15 14.01
CA SER A 53 -8.59 4.67 14.22
C SER A 53 -8.43 3.83 15.50
N GLY A 54 -9.20 4.14 16.56
CA GLY A 54 -9.19 3.38 17.80
C GLY A 54 -9.81 1.99 17.72
N ASP A 55 -10.67 1.74 16.73
CA ASP A 55 -11.28 0.42 16.52
C ASP A 55 -10.33 -0.53 15.78
N LEU A 56 -9.39 0.03 15.01
CA LEU A 56 -8.54 -0.73 14.09
C LEU A 56 -7.10 -0.95 14.59
N ILE A 57 -6.68 -0.21 15.63
CA ILE A 57 -5.30 -0.21 16.12
C ILE A 57 -5.28 -0.74 17.55
N GLU A 58 -4.80 -1.98 17.72
CA GLU A 58 -4.81 -2.73 18.98
C GLU A 58 -3.90 -2.11 20.07
N SER A 59 -2.98 -1.19 19.71
CA SER A 59 -1.95 -0.64 20.60
C SER A 59 -2.22 0.80 21.10
N LEU A 60 -3.45 1.12 21.52
CA LEU A 60 -3.68 2.36 22.27
C LEU A 60 -3.18 2.16 23.72
N PRO A 61 -2.11 2.83 24.19
CA PRO A 61 -1.82 2.83 25.61
C PRO A 61 -3.03 3.41 26.37
N LEU A 62 -3.51 2.66 27.37
CA LEU A 62 -4.65 2.93 28.27
C LEU A 62 -4.62 4.28 29.02
N ARG A 63 -3.74 5.22 28.66
CA ARG A 63 -3.52 6.51 29.31
C ARG A 63 -3.35 7.68 28.34
N SER A 64 -4.11 7.72 27.25
CA SER A 64 -4.35 9.00 26.57
C SER A 64 -5.71 9.53 27.03
N THR A 65 -5.70 10.56 27.87
CA THR A 65 -6.89 11.18 28.49
C THR A 65 -7.68 12.10 27.55
N SER A 66 -7.47 11.95 26.24
CA SER A 66 -8.45 12.24 25.20
C SER A 66 -8.05 11.37 24.00
N ALA A 67 -8.76 10.26 23.75
CA ALA A 67 -8.50 9.42 22.58
C ALA A 67 -8.88 10.21 21.31
N GLN A 68 -8.00 11.10 20.88
CA GLN A 68 -8.23 11.89 19.69
C GLN A 68 -8.13 10.94 18.48
N THR A 69 -9.14 10.98 17.63
CA THR A 69 -9.27 10.07 16.48
C THR A 69 -8.26 10.47 15.41
N ALA A 70 -7.32 9.60 15.06
CA ALA A 70 -6.30 9.88 14.05
C ALA A 70 -6.88 9.92 12.63
N PHE A 71 -7.88 9.08 12.37
CA PHE A 71 -8.60 9.00 11.11
C PHE A 71 -9.96 8.31 11.29
N TYR A 72 -10.84 8.54 10.31
CA TYR A 72 -12.18 8.00 10.20
C TYR A 72 -12.30 7.21 8.90
N VAL A 73 -12.95 6.04 8.93
CA VAL A 73 -13.20 5.23 7.73
C VAL A 73 -14.68 5.31 7.38
N PHE A 74 -14.97 5.80 6.18
CA PHE A 74 -16.33 5.91 5.65
C PHE A 74 -16.51 5.03 4.41
N ASN A 75 -17.61 4.28 4.37
CA ASN A 75 -18.07 3.60 3.17
C ASN A 75 -19.18 4.42 2.49
N GLN A 76 -19.28 4.33 1.17
CA GLN A 76 -20.46 4.76 0.40
C GLN A 76 -21.17 3.51 -0.11
N GLY A 77 -22.14 3.01 0.67
CA GLY A 77 -22.70 1.67 0.48
C GLY A 77 -21.61 0.59 0.41
N ASN A 78 -21.75 -0.38 -0.50
CA ASN A 78 -20.75 -1.43 -0.74
C ASN A 78 -19.79 -1.11 -1.90
N SER A 79 -19.79 0.13 -2.38
CA SER A 79 -19.19 0.49 -3.67
C SER A 79 -17.83 1.15 -3.56
N SER A 80 -17.56 1.88 -2.48
CA SER A 80 -16.32 2.64 -2.30
C SER A 80 -16.09 2.97 -0.83
N TYR A 81 -14.85 3.32 -0.50
CA TYR A 81 -14.50 3.80 0.83
C TYR A 81 -13.50 4.96 0.78
N ALA A 82 -13.45 5.74 1.85
CA ALA A 82 -12.47 6.79 2.07
C ALA A 82 -12.00 6.78 3.53
N ILE A 83 -10.69 6.90 3.72
CA ILE A 83 -10.04 7.09 5.01
C ILE A 83 -9.71 8.58 5.13
N VAL A 84 -10.43 9.26 6.02
CA VAL A 84 -10.37 10.70 6.23
C VAL A 84 -9.49 10.99 7.45
N SER A 85 -8.56 11.93 7.34
CA SER A 85 -7.75 12.33 8.49
C SER A 85 -8.59 12.97 9.59
N GLY A 86 -8.21 12.71 10.83
CA GLY A 86 -8.80 13.35 12.00
C GLY A 86 -8.22 14.72 12.36
N ASP A 87 -7.23 15.25 11.63
CA ASP A 87 -6.63 16.56 11.93
C ASP A 87 -6.30 17.32 10.64
N ASP A 88 -6.61 18.62 10.61
CA ASP A 88 -6.45 19.47 9.42
C ASP A 88 -5.00 19.80 9.04
N ARG A 89 -4.02 19.42 9.88
CA ARG A 89 -2.59 19.47 9.55
C ARG A 89 -2.15 18.34 8.62
N MET A 90 -2.92 17.25 8.55
CA MET A 90 -2.66 16.13 7.65
C MET A 90 -3.44 16.30 6.34
N ARG A 91 -3.18 15.42 5.36
CA ARG A 91 -4.00 15.36 4.14
C ARG A 91 -5.44 15.00 4.50
N PRO A 92 -6.47 15.69 3.95
CA PRO A 92 -7.86 15.39 4.26
C PRO A 92 -8.27 13.94 3.95
N ILE A 93 -7.83 13.41 2.81
CA ILE A 93 -7.99 12.01 2.41
C ILE A 93 -6.63 11.33 2.51
N LEU A 94 -6.56 10.29 3.34
CA LEU A 94 -5.34 9.50 3.56
C LEU A 94 -5.25 8.33 2.57
N ALA A 95 -6.39 7.68 2.31
CA ALA A 95 -6.54 6.62 1.32
C ALA A 95 -8.00 6.51 0.88
N TYR A 96 -8.25 5.88 -0.26
CA TYR A 96 -9.61 5.61 -0.73
C TYR A 96 -9.63 4.42 -1.69
N SER A 97 -10.83 3.90 -1.97
CA SER A 97 -11.07 3.04 -3.12
C SER A 97 -12.37 3.49 -3.81
N HIS A 98 -12.36 3.50 -5.15
CA HIS A 98 -13.57 3.71 -5.95
C HIS A 98 -14.37 2.42 -6.19
N THR A 99 -13.85 1.28 -5.74
CA THR A 99 -14.48 -0.04 -5.90
C THR A 99 -14.40 -0.84 -4.61
N GLY A 100 -15.54 -1.40 -4.18
CA GLY A 100 -15.64 -2.18 -2.96
C GLY A 100 -15.67 -1.31 -1.70
N ALA A 101 -16.29 -1.86 -0.65
CA ALA A 101 -16.32 -1.27 0.67
C ALA A 101 -15.07 -1.65 1.49
N PHE A 102 -14.72 -0.81 2.46
CA PHE A 102 -13.80 -1.20 3.51
C PHE A 102 -14.48 -2.23 4.42
N VAL A 103 -13.80 -3.34 4.67
CA VAL A 103 -14.25 -4.44 5.53
C VAL A 103 -13.35 -4.47 6.76
N VAL A 104 -13.93 -4.36 7.95
CA VAL A 104 -13.19 -4.25 9.22
C VAL A 104 -12.77 -5.62 9.75
N GLU A 105 -13.47 -6.66 9.31
CA GLU A 105 -13.15 -8.04 9.61
C GLU A 105 -11.93 -8.50 8.79
N ASN A 106 -10.96 -9.14 9.44
CA ASN A 106 -9.79 -9.73 8.79
C ASN A 106 -8.98 -8.76 7.93
N ILE A 107 -8.79 -7.51 8.39
CA ILE A 107 -7.94 -6.53 7.69
C ILE A 107 -6.55 -7.15 7.43
N PRO A 108 -6.09 -7.18 6.17
CA PRO A 108 -4.78 -7.70 5.81
C PRO A 108 -3.65 -7.02 6.60
N SER A 109 -2.62 -7.77 6.97
CA SER A 109 -1.54 -7.27 7.84
C SER A 109 -0.82 -6.05 7.28
N ASN A 110 -0.60 -6.01 5.96
CA ASN A 110 -0.04 -4.84 5.26
C ASN A 110 -0.94 -3.60 5.37
N MET A 111 -2.26 -3.75 5.26
CA MET A 111 -3.21 -2.66 5.46
C MET A 111 -3.21 -2.20 6.94
N LYS A 112 -3.18 -3.14 7.91
CA LYS A 112 -3.03 -2.79 9.33
C LYS A 112 -1.77 -1.95 9.57
N ALA A 113 -0.63 -2.32 8.98
CA ALA A 113 0.60 -1.57 9.13
C ALA A 113 0.53 -0.15 8.53
N LEU A 114 -0.14 0.02 7.38
CA LEU A 114 -0.39 1.33 6.80
C LEU A 114 -1.25 2.21 7.72
N LEU A 115 -2.33 1.64 8.27
CA LEU A 115 -3.21 2.33 9.22
C LEU A 115 -2.45 2.74 10.50
N THR A 116 -1.61 1.86 11.03
CA THR A 116 -0.71 2.16 12.16
C THR A 116 0.25 3.29 11.81
N ALA A 117 0.83 3.31 10.61
CA ALA A 117 1.71 4.39 10.18
C ALA A 117 0.99 5.75 10.10
N TYR A 118 -0.26 5.80 9.65
CA TYR A 118 -1.07 7.03 9.71
C TYR A 118 -1.34 7.48 11.14
N HIS A 119 -1.62 6.55 12.05
CA HIS A 119 -1.79 6.87 13.46
C HIS A 119 -0.49 7.36 14.11
N ASP A 120 0.65 6.73 13.83
CA ASP A 120 1.94 7.17 14.36
C ASP A 120 2.35 8.56 13.85
N LEU A 121 2.04 8.87 12.59
CA LEU A 121 2.20 10.21 12.04
C LEU A 121 1.31 11.21 12.76
N TYR A 122 0.05 10.85 13.00
CA TYR A 122 -0.90 11.65 13.77
C TYR A 122 -0.39 11.94 15.20
N MET A 123 0.13 10.93 15.91
CA MET A 123 0.68 11.09 17.26
C MET A 123 1.94 11.95 17.33
N GLN A 124 2.56 12.22 16.17
CA GLN A 124 3.74 13.09 16.06
C GLN A 124 3.39 14.53 15.70
N LEU A 125 2.14 14.85 15.34
CA LEU A 125 1.72 16.21 14.92
C LEU A 125 2.03 17.28 15.97
N ASP A 126 1.89 16.96 17.25
CA ASP A 126 2.16 17.91 18.36
C ASP A 126 3.64 17.98 18.74
N LYS A 127 4.42 16.96 18.38
CA LYS A 127 5.87 16.87 18.65
C LYS A 127 6.71 17.45 17.52
N GLN A 128 6.16 17.51 16.30
CA GLN A 128 6.85 18.02 15.13
C GLN A 128 6.39 19.45 14.80
N GLN A 129 7.30 20.42 14.89
CA GLN A 129 7.06 21.79 14.43
C GLN A 129 6.96 21.91 12.90
N ASN A 130 7.37 20.89 12.14
CA ASN A 130 7.40 20.90 10.68
C ASN A 130 6.85 19.60 10.12
N LEU A 131 5.53 19.52 9.98
CA LEU A 131 4.92 18.45 9.21
C LEU A 131 5.32 18.55 7.75
N PRO A 132 5.44 17.42 7.02
CA PRO A 132 5.62 17.45 5.58
C PRO A 132 4.46 18.24 4.98
N LYS A 133 4.74 19.45 4.50
CA LYS A 133 3.73 20.24 3.79
C LYS A 133 3.25 19.43 2.58
N PRO A 134 1.96 19.50 2.23
CA PRO A 134 1.48 18.93 0.98
C PRO A 134 2.40 19.39 -0.14
N LEU A 135 2.86 18.45 -0.97
CA LEU A 135 3.75 18.79 -2.07
C LEU A 135 3.06 19.82 -2.97
N SER A 136 3.72 20.96 -3.17
CA SER A 136 3.37 21.87 -4.26
C SER A 136 3.52 21.10 -5.57
N ARG A 137 2.62 21.36 -6.53
CA ARG A 137 2.67 20.76 -7.88
C ARG A 137 4.11 20.93 -8.42
N SER A 138 4.81 19.82 -8.71
CA SER A 138 6.08 19.91 -9.41
C SER A 138 5.81 20.35 -10.84
N SER A 139 6.63 21.27 -11.37
CA SER A 139 6.52 21.80 -12.73
C SER A 139 6.94 20.79 -13.81
N ASN A 140 7.06 19.51 -13.45
CA ASN A 140 7.56 18.51 -14.37
C ASN A 140 6.41 18.04 -15.30
N SER A 141 6.73 17.77 -16.56
CA SER A 141 5.77 17.47 -17.65
C SER A 141 5.13 16.07 -17.60
N TRP A 142 4.99 15.48 -16.43
CA TRP A 142 4.46 14.11 -16.27
C TRP A 142 2.93 14.13 -16.28
N SER A 143 2.31 12.98 -16.53
CA SER A 143 0.86 12.85 -16.42
C SER A 143 0.38 13.28 -15.03
N GLU A 144 -0.80 13.88 -14.94
CA GLU A 144 -1.37 14.27 -13.65
C GLU A 144 -1.83 13.05 -12.84
N ASP A 145 -2.09 11.93 -13.50
CA ASP A 145 -2.45 10.65 -12.90
C ASP A 145 -1.95 9.46 -13.74
N VAL A 146 -1.80 8.30 -13.11
CA VAL A 146 -1.56 7.01 -13.76
C VAL A 146 -2.56 6.02 -13.17
N GLN A 147 -3.43 5.49 -14.02
CA GLN A 147 -4.37 4.42 -13.65
C GLN A 147 -3.61 3.15 -13.23
N PRO A 148 -4.17 2.32 -12.31
CA PRO A 148 -3.53 1.10 -11.82
C PRO A 148 -3.00 0.23 -12.96
N LEU A 149 -1.68 0.05 -13.00
CA LEU A 149 -0.98 -0.67 -14.06
C LEU A 149 -1.23 -2.17 -14.00
N LEU A 150 -1.40 -2.74 -12.82
CA LEU A 150 -1.64 -4.17 -12.65
C LEU A 150 -3.02 -4.61 -13.16
N GLY A 151 -3.93 -3.66 -13.38
CA GLY A 151 -5.29 -3.93 -13.87
C GLY A 151 -6.02 -4.91 -12.94
N ASP A 152 -6.41 -6.06 -13.48
CA ASP A 152 -7.16 -7.08 -12.73
C ASP A 152 -6.26 -8.02 -11.91
N ILE A 153 -4.94 -7.92 -12.00
CA ILE A 153 -4.01 -8.78 -11.24
C ILE A 153 -4.18 -8.49 -9.74
N ASN A 154 -4.76 -9.44 -9.02
CA ASN A 154 -5.05 -9.33 -7.60
C ASN A 154 -4.78 -10.68 -6.93
N TRP A 155 -3.53 -10.87 -6.53
CA TRP A 155 -3.06 -12.12 -5.93
C TRP A 155 -2.96 -12.02 -4.42
N ASN A 156 -3.00 -13.18 -3.75
CA ASN A 156 -3.01 -13.29 -2.30
C ASN A 156 -1.91 -14.26 -1.85
N GLN A 157 -1.80 -14.49 -0.53
CA GLN A 157 -0.79 -15.34 0.08
C GLN A 157 -1.27 -16.75 0.46
N ASP A 158 -2.58 -17.01 0.30
CA ASP A 158 -3.24 -18.27 0.68
C ASP A 158 -3.35 -19.24 -0.50
N GLU A 159 -4.21 -20.26 -0.41
CA GLU A 159 -4.52 -21.17 -1.51
C GLU A 159 -5.09 -20.41 -2.74
N PRO A 160 -4.63 -20.68 -3.98
CA PRO A 160 -3.63 -21.68 -4.39
C PRO A 160 -2.18 -21.19 -4.39
N TYR A 161 -1.94 -19.91 -4.13
CA TYR A 161 -0.64 -19.25 -4.24
C TYR A 161 0.45 -19.92 -3.41
N PHE A 162 0.11 -20.43 -2.22
CA PHE A 162 1.05 -21.10 -1.32
C PHE A 162 1.21 -22.62 -1.52
N ASN A 163 0.57 -23.22 -2.53
CA ASN A 163 0.43 -24.68 -2.62
C ASN A 163 1.76 -25.44 -2.71
N LEU A 164 2.84 -24.76 -3.12
CA LEU A 164 4.19 -25.31 -3.21
C LEU A 164 5.13 -24.79 -2.11
N CYS A 165 4.70 -23.86 -1.26
CA CYS A 165 5.47 -23.40 -0.11
C CYS A 165 5.69 -24.54 0.88
N PRO A 166 6.77 -24.56 1.67
CA PRO A 166 7.04 -25.66 2.60
C PRO A 166 6.01 -25.73 3.74
N GLU A 167 5.94 -26.88 4.40
CA GLU A 167 5.16 -27.05 5.62
C GLU A 167 6.03 -26.87 6.87
N VAL A 168 5.51 -26.16 7.87
CA VAL A 168 6.09 -26.05 9.20
C VAL A 168 5.11 -26.69 10.18
N ASN A 169 5.58 -27.68 10.95
CA ASN A 169 4.75 -28.39 11.94
C ASN A 169 3.43 -28.95 11.35
N GLY A 170 3.47 -29.45 10.10
CA GLY A 170 2.32 -30.05 9.41
C GLY A 170 1.29 -29.04 8.90
N LYS A 171 1.61 -27.74 8.88
CA LYS A 171 0.79 -26.69 8.28
C LYS A 171 1.53 -26.03 7.13
N ARG A 172 0.82 -25.75 6.04
CA ARG A 172 1.36 -25.05 4.87
C ARG A 172 1.72 -23.61 5.26
N SER A 173 2.92 -23.19 4.91
CA SER A 173 3.34 -21.79 5.05
C SER A 173 2.70 -20.93 3.97
N VAL A 174 2.32 -19.70 4.30
CA VAL A 174 1.86 -18.70 3.31
C VAL A 174 3.00 -18.28 2.38
N SER A 175 2.68 -17.76 1.19
CA SER A 175 3.71 -17.38 0.21
C SER A 175 4.62 -16.24 0.69
N GLY A 176 4.08 -15.32 1.48
CA GLY A 176 4.77 -14.12 1.96
C GLY A 176 4.50 -12.90 1.08
N CYS A 177 4.44 -11.73 1.72
CA CYS A 177 4.12 -10.46 1.03
C CYS A 177 5.15 -10.09 -0.03
N VAL A 178 6.44 -10.32 0.23
CA VAL A 178 7.54 -10.04 -0.71
C VAL A 178 7.39 -10.89 -1.98
N ALA A 179 7.20 -12.20 -1.83
CA ALA A 179 7.01 -13.10 -2.97
C ALA A 179 5.75 -12.74 -3.77
N THR A 180 4.67 -12.39 -3.08
CA THR A 180 3.40 -12.01 -3.71
C THR A 180 3.53 -10.73 -4.53
N ALA A 181 4.15 -9.69 -3.96
CA ALA A 181 4.38 -8.43 -4.67
C ALA A 181 5.29 -8.64 -5.89
N MET A 182 6.39 -9.38 -5.73
CA MET A 182 7.27 -9.77 -6.85
C MET A 182 6.49 -10.47 -7.95
N ALA A 183 5.73 -11.51 -7.60
CA ALA A 183 4.99 -12.33 -8.54
C ALA A 183 3.93 -11.51 -9.31
N MET A 184 3.23 -10.59 -8.65
CA MET A 184 2.25 -9.69 -9.30
C MET A 184 2.91 -8.76 -10.33
N VAL A 185 4.05 -8.15 -9.98
CA VAL A 185 4.81 -7.31 -10.94
C VAL A 185 5.36 -8.15 -12.09
N MET A 186 5.85 -9.36 -11.81
CA MET A 186 6.33 -10.27 -12.85
C MET A 186 5.20 -10.71 -13.79
N LYS A 187 4.00 -10.96 -13.27
CA LYS A 187 2.81 -11.26 -14.07
C LYS A 187 2.40 -10.10 -14.96
N TYR A 188 2.51 -8.86 -14.49
CA TYR A 188 2.25 -7.68 -15.33
C TYR A 188 3.15 -7.63 -16.56
N PHE A 189 4.42 -8.03 -16.42
CA PHE A 189 5.35 -8.10 -17.55
C PHE A 189 5.31 -9.43 -18.33
N GLU A 190 4.70 -10.48 -17.75
CA GLU A 190 4.81 -11.87 -18.20
C GLU A 190 6.25 -12.27 -18.52
N TYR A 191 7.16 -11.94 -17.60
CA TYR A 191 8.59 -12.10 -17.76
C TYR A 191 9.24 -12.65 -16.47
N PRO A 192 10.25 -13.54 -16.57
CA PRO A 192 10.83 -14.11 -17.79
C PRO A 192 10.06 -15.34 -18.28
N GLN A 193 10.28 -15.76 -19.53
CA GLN A 193 9.81 -17.08 -19.97
C GLN A 193 10.55 -18.21 -19.25
N LYS A 194 11.83 -18.01 -18.91
CA LYS A 194 12.70 -19.00 -18.29
C LYS A 194 13.67 -18.31 -17.31
N GLY A 195 13.84 -18.89 -16.13
CA GLY A 195 14.75 -18.35 -15.12
C GLY A 195 16.22 -18.67 -15.37
N ILE A 196 17.09 -18.28 -14.43
CA ILE A 196 18.55 -18.38 -14.54
C ILE A 196 19.12 -19.04 -13.27
N GLY A 197 19.88 -20.11 -13.46
CA GLY A 197 20.61 -20.79 -12.38
C GLY A 197 19.68 -21.46 -11.36
N SER A 198 20.18 -21.64 -10.14
CA SER A 198 19.44 -22.28 -9.05
C SER A 198 19.82 -21.62 -7.73
N HIS A 199 18.93 -21.70 -6.73
CA HIS A 199 19.24 -21.25 -5.37
C HIS A 199 18.78 -22.27 -4.34
N SER A 200 19.46 -22.31 -3.20
CA SER A 200 19.09 -23.17 -2.07
C SER A 200 19.61 -22.62 -0.75
N TYR A 201 18.79 -22.71 0.28
CA TYR A 201 19.12 -22.27 1.63
C TYR A 201 18.35 -23.12 2.65
N ASN A 202 18.66 -22.94 3.93
CA ASN A 202 17.82 -23.46 5.02
C ASN A 202 17.23 -22.27 5.75
N THR A 203 15.93 -22.34 6.05
CA THR A 203 15.27 -21.42 6.96
C THR A 203 15.83 -21.56 8.37
N SER A 204 15.54 -20.58 9.23
CA SER A 204 15.92 -20.59 10.66
C SER A 204 15.43 -21.83 11.43
N ASN A 205 14.30 -22.42 11.04
CA ASN A 205 13.76 -23.66 11.61
C ASN A 205 14.30 -24.95 10.95
N GLY A 206 15.30 -24.84 10.07
CA GLY A 206 16.00 -25.98 9.47
C GLY A 206 15.33 -26.60 8.25
N ILE A 207 14.31 -25.96 7.67
CA ILE A 207 13.66 -26.43 6.44
C ILE A 207 14.53 -26.05 5.25
N LYS A 208 14.93 -27.06 4.48
CA LYS A 208 15.66 -26.85 3.23
C LYS A 208 14.72 -26.36 2.13
N CYS A 209 15.01 -25.19 1.58
CA CYS A 209 14.31 -24.61 0.44
C CYS A 209 15.24 -24.57 -0.78
N SER A 210 14.70 -24.86 -1.97
CA SER A 210 15.50 -24.98 -3.19
C SER A 210 14.64 -24.77 -4.42
N PHE A 211 15.19 -24.08 -5.42
CA PHE A 211 14.53 -23.89 -6.71
C PHE A 211 15.56 -23.84 -7.85
N ASP A 212 15.28 -24.54 -8.95
CA ASP A 212 16.09 -24.50 -10.17
C ASP A 212 15.39 -23.61 -11.21
N PHE A 213 15.75 -22.33 -11.19
CA PHE A 213 15.22 -21.32 -12.10
C PHE A 213 15.62 -21.61 -13.55
N GLY A 214 16.83 -22.11 -13.78
CA GLY A 214 17.41 -22.42 -15.08
C GLY A 214 16.80 -23.68 -15.73
N ALA A 215 16.15 -24.53 -14.96
CA ALA A 215 15.34 -25.64 -15.48
C ALA A 215 13.86 -25.27 -15.69
N THR A 216 13.39 -24.16 -15.12
CA THR A 216 11.96 -23.82 -15.06
C THR A 216 11.56 -22.81 -16.15
N SER A 217 10.50 -23.13 -16.90
CA SER A 217 9.84 -22.18 -17.80
C SER A 217 8.49 -21.78 -17.22
N PHE A 218 8.29 -20.49 -16.94
CA PHE A 218 7.09 -20.00 -16.28
C PHE A 218 5.92 -19.97 -17.25
N ASP A 219 4.84 -20.67 -16.89
CA ASP A 219 3.63 -20.80 -17.71
C ASP A 219 2.67 -19.62 -17.49
N TRP A 220 3.05 -18.46 -18.01
CA TRP A 220 2.25 -17.22 -17.88
C TRP A 220 0.82 -17.38 -18.39
N GLY A 221 0.60 -18.23 -19.40
CA GLY A 221 -0.71 -18.49 -19.99
C GLY A 221 -1.68 -19.21 -19.05
N ASN A 222 -1.16 -20.02 -18.13
CA ASN A 222 -1.94 -20.63 -17.05
C ASN A 222 -2.02 -19.76 -15.79
N MET A 223 -1.29 -18.64 -15.73
CA MET A 223 -1.40 -17.72 -14.60
C MET A 223 -2.57 -16.73 -14.80
N LEU A 224 -3.68 -16.96 -14.10
CA LEU A 224 -4.84 -16.07 -14.11
C LEU A 224 -4.55 -14.75 -13.37
N PRO A 225 -5.21 -13.63 -13.73
CA PRO A 225 -5.12 -12.39 -12.96
C PRO A 225 -5.73 -12.53 -11.55
N GLN A 226 -6.70 -13.43 -11.37
CA GLN A 226 -7.39 -13.68 -10.10
C GLN A 226 -7.72 -15.17 -9.95
N TYR A 227 -7.71 -15.67 -8.72
CA TYR A 227 -8.04 -17.06 -8.39
C TYR A 227 -9.22 -17.11 -7.43
N VAL A 228 -10.39 -17.49 -7.95
CA VAL A 228 -11.59 -17.74 -7.15
C VAL A 228 -11.72 -19.25 -6.91
N PRO A 229 -11.91 -19.72 -5.66
CA PRO A 229 -12.08 -21.14 -5.37
C PRO A 229 -13.13 -21.82 -6.27
N GLY A 230 -12.76 -22.96 -6.87
CA GLY A 230 -13.61 -23.69 -7.81
C GLY A 230 -13.77 -23.08 -9.21
N LYS A 231 -13.01 -22.01 -9.52
CA LYS A 231 -13.02 -21.33 -10.83
C LYS A 231 -11.69 -21.40 -11.58
N TYR A 232 -10.74 -22.16 -11.07
CA TYR A 232 -9.45 -22.43 -11.72
C TYR A 232 -9.19 -23.94 -11.77
N THR A 233 -8.34 -24.36 -12.70
CA THR A 233 -7.88 -25.74 -12.84
C THR A 233 -6.62 -25.99 -12.02
N ASP A 234 -6.32 -27.26 -11.73
CA ASP A 234 -5.08 -27.63 -11.02
C ASP A 234 -3.82 -27.11 -11.72
N ALA A 235 -3.82 -27.08 -13.05
CA ALA A 235 -2.70 -26.54 -13.83
C ALA A 235 -2.50 -25.04 -13.59
N GLN A 236 -3.59 -24.26 -13.55
CA GLN A 236 -3.53 -22.83 -13.27
C GLN A 236 -3.09 -22.56 -11.82
N GLY A 237 -3.65 -23.29 -10.86
CA GLY A 237 -3.25 -23.18 -9.46
C GLY A 237 -1.77 -23.54 -9.24
N LYS A 238 -1.29 -24.59 -9.90
CA LYS A 238 0.12 -24.99 -9.86
C LYS A 238 1.03 -23.94 -10.49
N ALA A 239 0.65 -23.35 -11.62
CA ALA A 239 1.46 -22.35 -12.32
C ALA A 239 1.75 -21.13 -11.42
N VAL A 240 0.73 -20.57 -10.77
CA VAL A 240 0.95 -19.44 -9.85
C VAL A 240 1.70 -19.86 -8.59
N ALA A 241 1.45 -21.05 -8.05
CA ALA A 241 2.17 -21.55 -6.88
C ALA A 241 3.67 -21.77 -7.16
N GLU A 242 4.03 -22.18 -8.37
CA GLU A 242 5.42 -22.35 -8.80
C GLU A 242 6.14 -21.01 -8.87
N LEU A 243 5.49 -19.99 -9.44
CA LEU A 243 6.03 -18.63 -9.45
C LEU A 243 6.19 -18.08 -8.02
N MET A 244 5.16 -18.22 -7.17
CA MET A 244 5.19 -17.75 -5.79
C MET A 244 6.34 -18.40 -4.99
N TYR A 245 6.50 -19.72 -5.11
CA TYR A 245 7.59 -20.43 -4.45
C TYR A 245 8.95 -20.03 -5.03
N ALA A 246 9.07 -19.85 -6.34
CA ALA A 246 10.29 -19.37 -6.98
C ALA A 246 10.69 -17.97 -6.45
N CYS A 247 9.75 -17.03 -6.40
CA CYS A 247 9.98 -15.70 -5.84
C CYS A 247 10.43 -15.78 -4.39
N GLY A 248 9.76 -16.59 -3.55
CA GLY A 248 10.13 -16.75 -2.16
C GLY A 248 11.52 -17.38 -1.97
N VAL A 249 11.86 -18.41 -2.74
CA VAL A 249 13.20 -19.00 -2.70
C VAL A 249 14.26 -17.98 -3.13
N ALA A 250 14.00 -17.17 -4.16
CA ALA A 250 14.96 -16.20 -4.67
C ALA A 250 15.35 -15.12 -3.65
N VAL A 251 14.57 -14.92 -2.58
CA VAL A 251 14.79 -13.91 -1.54
C VAL A 251 14.96 -14.51 -0.13
N ASP A 252 15.39 -15.77 -0.04
CA ASP A 252 15.65 -16.45 1.23
C ASP A 252 14.46 -16.37 2.22
N MET A 253 13.23 -16.56 1.72
CA MET A 253 12.00 -16.44 2.53
C MET A 253 12.02 -17.30 3.79
N GLU A 254 11.80 -16.69 4.95
CA GLU A 254 11.52 -17.40 6.20
C GLU A 254 10.05 -17.80 6.21
N TYR A 255 9.80 -19.05 5.84
CA TYR A 255 8.45 -19.59 5.69
C TYR A 255 7.80 -19.93 7.05
N SER A 256 6.58 -19.46 7.24
CA SER A 256 5.73 -19.80 8.39
C SER A 256 4.24 -19.83 8.01
N PRO A 257 3.43 -20.74 8.59
CA PRO A 257 1.98 -20.71 8.47
C PRO A 257 1.35 -19.41 8.99
N ASP A 258 1.99 -18.77 9.98
CA ASP A 258 1.47 -17.56 10.62
C ASP A 258 1.95 -16.26 9.94
N GLY A 259 2.79 -16.37 8.91
CA GLY A 259 3.31 -15.24 8.16
C GLY A 259 4.75 -15.47 7.69
N SER A 260 4.96 -15.51 6.37
CA SER A 260 6.28 -15.67 5.77
C SER A 260 6.91 -14.31 5.46
N GLY A 261 8.21 -14.15 5.73
CA GLY A 261 8.92 -12.88 5.59
C GLY A 261 10.29 -13.00 4.92
N ALA A 262 10.68 -11.96 4.19
CA ALA A 262 11.98 -11.82 3.56
C ALA A 262 12.46 -10.36 3.64
N TYR A 263 13.76 -10.14 3.45
CA TYR A 263 14.32 -8.79 3.45
C TYR A 263 14.16 -8.13 2.06
N SER A 264 13.43 -7.02 1.98
CA SER A 264 13.16 -6.34 0.70
C SER A 264 14.43 -5.84 -0.02
N GLY A 265 15.52 -5.60 0.72
CA GLY A 265 16.77 -5.07 0.15
C GLY A 265 17.48 -6.00 -0.83
N ILE A 266 17.17 -7.31 -0.83
CA ILE A 266 17.74 -8.29 -1.78
C ILE A 266 16.84 -8.58 -2.98
N VAL A 267 15.63 -8.00 -3.04
CA VAL A 267 14.65 -8.28 -4.10
C VAL A 267 15.19 -7.88 -5.48
N ALA A 268 15.84 -6.72 -5.59
CA ALA A 268 16.41 -6.25 -6.86
C ALA A 268 17.51 -7.21 -7.36
N ASP A 269 18.41 -7.63 -6.47
CA ASP A 269 19.47 -8.58 -6.80
C ASP A 269 18.90 -9.94 -7.23
N ALA A 270 17.87 -10.43 -6.53
CA ALA A 270 17.18 -11.66 -6.87
C ALA A 270 16.51 -11.61 -8.26
N LEU A 271 15.81 -10.52 -8.58
CA LEU A 271 15.19 -10.29 -9.89
C LEU A 271 16.24 -10.27 -11.02
N ILE A 272 17.39 -9.63 -10.79
CA ILE A 272 18.49 -9.60 -11.75
C ILE A 272 19.10 -10.99 -11.91
N GLN A 273 19.43 -11.65 -10.80
CA GLN A 273 20.23 -12.86 -10.77
C GLN A 273 19.47 -14.10 -11.27
N TYR A 274 18.24 -14.29 -10.79
CA TYR A 274 17.47 -15.52 -11.03
C TYR A 274 16.39 -15.37 -12.09
N PHE A 275 15.95 -14.13 -12.35
CA PHE A 275 14.86 -13.84 -13.29
C PHE A 275 15.29 -12.98 -14.49
N GLY A 276 16.55 -12.56 -14.55
CA GLY A 276 17.12 -11.89 -15.73
C GLY A 276 16.64 -10.45 -15.94
N TYR A 277 16.09 -9.80 -14.92
CA TYR A 277 15.67 -8.41 -15.01
C TYR A 277 16.85 -7.44 -15.22
N ASN A 278 16.51 -6.20 -15.55
CA ASN A 278 17.49 -5.17 -15.90
C ASN A 278 18.49 -4.93 -14.75
N LYS A 279 19.79 -4.99 -15.07
CA LYS A 279 20.89 -4.80 -14.11
C LYS A 279 20.95 -3.41 -13.45
N ASN A 280 20.20 -2.44 -13.97
CA ASN A 280 20.05 -1.11 -13.39
C ASN A 280 18.96 -1.04 -12.32
N MET A 281 18.25 -2.15 -12.02
CA MET A 281 17.37 -2.22 -10.86
C MET A 281 18.18 -2.09 -9.57
N GLY A 282 17.56 -1.52 -8.54
CA GLY A 282 18.21 -1.36 -7.25
C GLY A 282 17.21 -1.01 -6.16
N TYR A 283 17.60 -1.29 -4.92
CA TYR A 283 16.85 -0.88 -3.74
C TYR A 283 17.19 0.57 -3.38
N VAL A 284 16.16 1.39 -3.18
CA VAL A 284 16.30 2.80 -2.79
C VAL A 284 15.57 3.02 -1.47
N SER A 285 16.24 3.65 -0.50
CA SER A 285 15.65 3.89 0.83
C SER A 285 15.08 5.30 0.96
N ARG A 286 13.83 5.38 1.44
CA ARG A 286 13.10 6.64 1.70
C ARG A 286 13.86 7.62 2.61
N ASN A 287 14.73 7.11 3.48
CA ASN A 287 15.47 7.92 4.47
C ASN A 287 16.50 8.87 3.84
N TYR A 288 16.87 8.67 2.57
CA TYR A 288 17.88 9.49 1.89
C TYR A 288 17.30 10.60 1.01
N PHE A 289 15.98 10.73 0.95
CA PHE A 289 15.30 11.67 0.05
C PHE A 289 14.33 12.56 0.82
N ASN A 290 14.12 13.78 0.35
CA ASN A 290 12.98 14.56 0.81
C ASN A 290 11.68 14.07 0.12
N THR A 291 10.52 14.54 0.57
CA THR A 291 9.23 14.10 0.05
C THR A 291 9.06 14.38 -1.45
N GLN A 292 9.58 15.51 -1.94
CA GLN A 292 9.44 15.87 -3.35
C GLN A 292 10.30 14.95 -4.23
N GLU A 293 11.56 14.77 -3.87
CA GLU A 293 12.49 13.87 -4.59
C GLU A 293 11.95 12.43 -4.63
N TRP A 294 11.44 11.95 -3.49
CA TRP A 294 10.86 10.61 -3.40
C TRP A 294 9.65 10.45 -4.34
N MET A 295 8.73 11.41 -4.30
CA MET A 295 7.54 11.34 -5.14
C MET A 295 7.86 11.55 -6.62
N ASP A 296 8.87 12.36 -6.97
CA ASP A 296 9.31 12.49 -8.36
C ASP A 296 9.89 11.16 -8.88
N MET A 297 10.64 10.40 -8.06
CA MET A 297 11.09 9.05 -8.44
C MET A 297 9.92 8.07 -8.61
N VAL A 298 8.97 8.05 -7.67
CA VAL A 298 7.78 7.18 -7.76
C VAL A 298 6.98 7.48 -9.02
N LYS A 299 6.64 8.76 -9.24
CA LYS A 299 5.92 9.18 -10.44
C LYS A 299 6.69 8.84 -11.71
N LYS A 300 8.02 8.93 -11.64
CA LYS A 300 8.86 8.62 -12.79
C LYS A 300 8.65 7.20 -13.29
N GLU A 301 8.80 6.24 -12.39
CA GLU A 301 8.66 4.83 -12.73
C GLU A 301 7.24 4.50 -13.22
N LEU A 302 6.21 5.06 -12.56
CA LEU A 302 4.81 4.80 -12.91
C LEU A 302 4.38 5.39 -14.26
N ASN A 303 4.83 6.59 -14.61
CA ASN A 303 4.57 7.14 -15.96
C ASN A 303 5.27 6.34 -17.06
N GLU A 304 6.45 5.80 -16.76
CA GLU A 304 7.17 4.91 -17.66
C GLU A 304 6.64 3.46 -17.60
N LYS A 305 5.46 3.25 -17.01
CA LYS A 305 4.72 1.98 -16.97
C LYS A 305 5.48 0.85 -16.25
N ARG A 306 6.22 1.21 -15.20
CA ARG A 306 6.95 0.29 -14.33
C ARG A 306 6.36 0.31 -12.91
N PRO A 307 5.55 -0.71 -12.54
CA PRO A 307 5.11 -0.88 -11.16
C PRO A 307 6.32 -1.03 -10.22
N ILE A 308 6.18 -0.51 -9.00
CA ILE A 308 7.26 -0.42 -8.02
C ILE A 308 6.98 -1.40 -6.89
N LEU A 309 7.93 -2.30 -6.63
CA LEU A 309 7.98 -3.08 -5.39
C LEU A 309 8.35 -2.13 -4.26
N TYR A 310 7.46 -1.98 -3.29
CA TYR A 310 7.55 -0.97 -2.25
C TYR A 310 7.35 -1.60 -0.89
N ASN A 311 8.18 -1.19 0.06
CA ASN A 311 8.14 -1.73 1.41
C ASN A 311 8.04 -0.66 2.48
N GLY A 312 7.45 -1.06 3.61
CA GLY A 312 7.43 -0.28 4.84
C GLY A 312 7.70 -1.21 6.01
N ALA A 313 8.42 -0.73 7.01
CA ALA A 313 8.69 -1.49 8.22
C ALA A 313 8.47 -0.65 9.47
N SER A 314 7.85 -1.27 10.47
CA SER A 314 7.91 -0.82 11.85
C SER A 314 9.11 -1.47 12.56
N LYS A 315 9.24 -1.27 13.86
CA LYS A 315 10.25 -1.98 14.67
C LYS A 315 10.01 -3.49 14.75
N GLU A 316 8.78 -3.94 14.50
CA GLU A 316 8.34 -5.30 14.80
C GLU A 316 7.92 -6.06 13.54
N VAL A 317 7.48 -5.37 12.47
CA VAL A 317 6.94 -6.00 11.27
C VAL A 317 7.35 -5.22 10.01
N GLY A 318 7.75 -5.95 8.97
CA GLY A 318 7.94 -5.43 7.61
C GLY A 318 6.85 -5.92 6.67
N HIS A 319 6.47 -5.08 5.71
CA HIS A 319 5.51 -5.40 4.65
C HIS A 319 6.00 -4.94 3.29
N GLU A 320 5.66 -5.73 2.27
CA GLU A 320 5.84 -5.41 0.85
C GLU A 320 4.47 -5.28 0.18
N PHE A 321 4.36 -4.33 -0.74
CA PHE A 321 3.20 -4.12 -1.61
C PHE A 321 3.68 -3.51 -2.94
N VAL A 322 2.77 -3.36 -3.89
CA VAL A 322 3.08 -2.77 -5.20
C VAL A 322 2.48 -1.38 -5.27
N LEU A 323 3.27 -0.38 -5.65
CA LEU A 323 2.73 0.87 -6.17
C LEU A 323 2.59 0.73 -7.68
N ASP A 324 1.37 0.86 -8.18
CA ASP A 324 1.08 0.65 -9.61
C ASP A 324 0.28 1.80 -10.23
N GLY A 325 0.05 2.89 -9.50
CA GLY A 325 -0.66 4.06 -10.01
C GLY A 325 -0.50 5.26 -9.07
N TYR A 326 -1.05 6.39 -9.49
CA TYR A 326 -1.28 7.53 -8.60
C TYR A 326 -2.37 8.46 -9.13
N ASP A 327 -3.09 9.12 -8.23
CA ASP A 327 -4.12 10.09 -8.55
C ASP A 327 -3.58 11.54 -8.70
N LYS A 328 -4.46 12.46 -9.13
CA LYS A 328 -4.14 13.89 -9.24
C LYS A 328 -3.69 14.57 -7.94
N ASN A 329 -3.89 13.93 -6.79
CA ASN A 329 -3.47 14.39 -5.47
C ASN A 329 -2.19 13.68 -4.98
N ASN A 330 -1.55 12.88 -5.84
CA ASN A 330 -0.36 12.07 -5.53
C ASN A 330 -0.62 10.98 -4.48
N LEU A 331 -1.84 10.47 -4.36
CA LEU A 331 -2.15 9.24 -3.64
C LEU A 331 -1.86 8.07 -4.57
N THR A 332 -1.00 7.16 -4.14
CA THR A 332 -0.57 5.95 -4.86
C THR A 332 -1.35 4.74 -4.40
#